data_AF-A0A182ESI1-F1
#
_entry.id   AF-A0A182ESI1-F1
#
_cell.length_a   1.000
_cell.length_b   1.000
_cell.length_c   1.000
_cell.angle_alpha   90.00
_cell.angle_beta   90.00
_cell.angle_gamma   90.00
#
_symmetry.space_group_name_H-M   'P 1'
#
loop_
_entity.id
_entity.type
_entity.pdbx_description
1 polymer ?
#
loop_
_entity_poly.entity_id
_entity_poly.type
_entity_poly.pdbx_seq_one_letter_code
_entity_poly.pdbx_strand_id
1 'polypeptide(L)'
;MRTLEHVVEARIHLLNYEKKKELKEDCSFCRSLDCDILFALLFTCVIVCLLVVIMIFWLKGVLSYEDFGEGVIASSKEVTIRIEFIIGILIVFIEKKCDHIFDSSTTEGEFQLPMLPPPATISEQISRPEGPKNLQCIYTFVAAPKQRVKLNFDQFHLAGTTGNCETEYVDIYSELEGPDDDLLSASFGGRYCGSVSPYVRISLNRVIVLVFHSRAASNQRNGLKFRGHYAFISDG
;
A
#
# COMPACT_ATOMS: atom_id res chain seq x y z
N MET A 1 11.98 -32.42 -50.90
CA MET A 1 10.85 -32.60 -49.97
C MET A 1 11.15 -31.82 -48.69
N ARG A 2 11.07 -30.48 -48.75
CA ARG A 2 11.39 -29.53 -47.65
C ARG A 2 10.47 -28.30 -47.68
N THR A 3 9.33 -28.39 -48.37
CA THR A 3 8.46 -27.24 -48.61
C THR A 3 7.23 -27.25 -47.71
N LEU A 4 6.89 -28.40 -47.10
CA LEU A 4 5.70 -28.50 -46.26
C LEU A 4 5.95 -28.06 -44.81
N GLU A 5 7.12 -28.37 -44.23
CA GLU A 5 7.46 -27.97 -42.86
C GLU A 5 7.57 -26.45 -42.69
N HIS A 6 8.21 -25.75 -43.64
CA HIS A 6 8.32 -24.29 -43.60
C HIS A 6 6.97 -23.56 -43.79
N VAL A 7 6.03 -24.16 -44.52
CA VAL A 7 4.68 -23.60 -44.70
C VAL A 7 3.85 -23.74 -43.41
N VAL A 8 4.03 -24.85 -42.68
CA VAL A 8 3.38 -25.08 -41.38
C VAL A 8 3.91 -24.11 -40.33
N GLU A 9 5.23 -23.90 -40.27
CA GLU A 9 5.86 -23.00 -39.29
C GLU A 9 5.45 -21.54 -39.51
N ALA A 10 5.39 -21.07 -40.76
CA ALA A 10 4.91 -19.73 -41.09
C ALA A 10 3.44 -19.49 -40.69
N ARG A 11 2.57 -20.51 -40.84
CA ARG A 11 1.16 -20.42 -40.41
C ARG A 11 1.02 -20.39 -38.89
N ILE A 12 1.84 -21.14 -38.14
CA ILE A 12 1.86 -21.10 -36.68
C ILE A 12 2.26 -19.71 -36.18
N HIS A 13 3.22 -19.05 -36.85
CA HIS A 13 3.62 -17.68 -36.53
C HIS A 13 2.50 -16.65 -36.77
N LEU A 14 1.72 -16.79 -37.84
CA LEU A 14 0.60 -15.89 -38.12
C LEU A 14 -0.56 -16.09 -37.13
N LEU A 15 -0.90 -17.34 -36.77
CA LEU A 15 -1.92 -17.62 -35.75
C LEU A 15 -1.50 -17.10 -34.37
N ASN A 16 -0.21 -17.21 -34.02
CA ASN A 16 0.30 -16.62 -32.77
C ASN A 16 0.34 -15.09 -32.81
N TYR A 17 0.53 -14.48 -33.98
CA TYR A 17 0.52 -13.03 -34.16
C TYR A 17 -0.90 -12.45 -34.08
N GLU A 18 -1.89 -13.08 -34.71
CA GLU A 18 -3.31 -12.71 -34.59
C GLU A 18 -3.82 -12.88 -33.15
N LYS A 19 -3.49 -14.00 -32.48
CA LYS A 19 -3.82 -14.21 -31.06
C LYS A 19 -3.19 -13.15 -30.14
N LYS A 20 -1.99 -12.66 -30.48
CA LYS A 20 -1.33 -11.57 -29.74
C LYS A 20 -1.96 -10.19 -30.03
N LYS A 21 -2.60 -10.03 -31.19
CA LYS A 21 -3.30 -8.80 -31.58
C LYS A 21 -4.67 -8.71 -30.90
N GLU A 22 -5.43 -9.80 -30.84
CA GLU A 22 -6.67 -9.88 -30.05
C GLU A 22 -6.44 -9.65 -28.54
N LEU A 23 -5.31 -10.12 -27.99
CA LEU A 23 -4.97 -9.90 -26.57
C LEU A 23 -4.49 -8.46 -26.26
N LYS A 24 -4.33 -7.59 -27.27
CA LYS A 24 -3.73 -6.26 -27.10
C LYS A 24 -4.69 -5.10 -27.32
N GLU A 25 -5.95 -5.35 -27.71
CA GLU A 25 -6.88 -4.27 -28.10
C GLU A 25 -8.04 -3.98 -27.15
N ASP A 26 -8.07 -4.49 -25.91
CA ASP A 26 -9.03 -3.96 -24.91
C ASP A 26 -8.45 -3.80 -23.50
N CYS A 27 -7.82 -2.65 -23.27
CA CYS A 27 -7.72 -2.08 -21.93
C CYS A 27 -7.75 -0.54 -21.96
N SER A 28 -8.79 0.00 -22.61
CA SER A 28 -9.30 1.35 -22.33
C SER A 28 -10.66 1.28 -21.64
N PHE A 29 -11.45 0.22 -21.89
CA PHE A 29 -12.80 0.07 -21.34
C PHE A 29 -12.80 -0.35 -19.85
N CYS A 30 -11.89 -1.23 -19.42
CA CYS A 30 -11.79 -1.67 -18.02
C CYS A 30 -11.30 -0.59 -17.03
N ARG A 31 -10.84 0.58 -17.51
CA ARG A 31 -10.45 1.69 -16.62
C ARG A 31 -11.59 2.70 -16.40
N SER A 32 -12.65 2.64 -17.20
CA SER A 32 -13.82 3.51 -17.08
C SER A 32 -14.87 2.90 -16.14
N LEU A 33 -15.10 1.58 -16.21
CA LEU A 33 -16.15 0.94 -15.42
C LEU A 33 -15.90 0.99 -13.90
N ASP A 34 -14.65 0.91 -13.44
CA ASP A 34 -14.36 0.97 -11.99
C ASP A 34 -14.46 2.40 -11.42
N CYS A 35 -14.14 3.45 -12.20
CA CYS A 35 -14.30 4.84 -11.74
C CYS A 35 -15.77 5.27 -11.71
N ASP A 36 -16.57 4.86 -12.70
CA ASP A 36 -18.01 5.20 -12.74
C ASP A 36 -18.79 4.46 -11.65
N ILE A 37 -18.48 3.18 -11.41
CA ILE A 37 -19.08 2.42 -10.29
C ILE A 37 -18.60 2.97 -8.95
N LEU A 38 -17.32 3.30 -8.79
CA LEU A 38 -16.82 3.90 -7.56
C LEU A 38 -17.43 5.28 -7.32
N PHE A 39 -17.59 6.10 -8.35
CA PHE A 39 -18.28 7.40 -8.25
C PHE A 39 -19.75 7.22 -7.90
N ALA A 40 -20.44 6.24 -8.49
CA ALA A 40 -21.82 5.90 -8.15
C ALA A 40 -21.95 5.38 -6.71
N LEU A 41 -21.03 4.54 -6.24
CA LEU A 41 -21.00 4.05 -4.85
C LEU A 41 -20.72 5.19 -3.87
N LEU A 42 -19.79 6.09 -4.19
CA LEU A 42 -19.53 7.28 -3.37
C LEU A 42 -20.74 8.22 -3.34
N PHE A 43 -21.36 8.49 -4.49
CA PHE A 43 -22.53 9.37 -4.59
C PHE A 43 -23.74 8.78 -3.86
N THR A 44 -23.97 7.47 -3.98
CA THR A 44 -25.03 6.77 -3.25
C THR A 44 -24.77 6.75 -1.75
N CYS A 45 -23.53 6.52 -1.30
CA CYS A 45 -23.16 6.64 0.12
C CYS A 45 -23.41 8.06 0.65
N VAL A 46 -23.03 9.10 -0.08
CA VAL A 46 -23.28 10.51 0.31
C VAL A 46 -24.77 10.80 0.41
N ILE A 47 -25.58 10.35 -0.58
CA ILE A 47 -27.03 10.52 -0.54
C ILE A 47 -27.63 9.80 0.68
N VAL A 48 -27.24 8.55 0.95
CA VAL A 48 -27.74 7.79 2.11
C VAL A 48 -27.36 8.49 3.42
N CYS A 49 -26.11 8.98 3.55
CA CYS A 49 -25.68 9.75 4.71
C CYS A 49 -26.49 11.04 4.88
N LEU A 50 -26.75 11.79 3.80
CA LEU A 50 -27.58 12.99 3.83
C LEU A 50 -29.03 12.66 4.22
N LEU A 51 -29.62 11.60 3.69
CA LEU A 51 -30.97 11.15 4.04
C LEU A 51 -31.07 10.74 5.51
N VAL A 52 -30.05 10.07 6.06
CA VAL A 52 -29.99 9.72 7.49
C VAL A 52 -29.84 10.97 8.35
N VAL A 53 -29.00 11.93 7.96
CA VAL A 53 -28.88 13.22 8.66
C VAL A 53 -30.22 13.95 8.65
N ILE A 54 -30.84 14.07 7.48
CA ILE A 54 -32.17 14.66 7.31
C ILE A 54 -33.16 13.94 8.22
N MET A 55 -33.22 12.60 8.22
CA MET A 55 -34.08 11.81 9.11
C MET A 55 -33.81 12.08 10.60
N ILE A 56 -32.55 12.21 11.01
CA ILE A 56 -32.18 12.57 12.38
C ILE A 56 -32.62 14.00 12.73
N PHE A 57 -32.51 14.95 11.81
CA PHE A 57 -33.03 16.31 11.98
C PHE A 57 -34.56 16.35 12.05
N TRP A 58 -35.25 15.54 11.25
CA TRP A 58 -36.71 15.37 11.36
C TRP A 58 -37.10 14.68 12.67
N LEU A 59 -36.35 13.67 13.12
CA LEU A 59 -36.57 12.98 14.40
C LEU A 59 -36.31 13.91 15.60
N LYS A 60 -35.26 14.74 15.54
CA LYS A 60 -34.99 15.79 16.55
C LYS A 60 -35.99 16.94 16.47
N GLY A 61 -36.47 17.30 15.28
CA GLY A 61 -37.49 18.32 15.05
C GLY A 61 -38.90 17.89 15.47
N VAL A 62 -39.18 16.59 15.54
CA VAL A 62 -40.45 16.04 16.07
C VAL A 62 -40.46 15.97 17.61
N LEU A 63 -39.29 16.00 18.28
CA LEU A 63 -39.18 15.89 19.75
C LEU A 63 -38.81 17.20 20.48
N SER A 64 -38.80 18.34 19.79
CA SER A 64 -38.66 19.65 20.45
C SER A 64 -39.40 20.72 19.65
N TYR A 65 -40.72 20.73 19.79
CA TYR A 65 -41.49 21.96 19.65
C TYR A 65 -41.83 22.44 21.07
N GLU A 66 -40.82 22.91 21.78
CA GLU A 66 -41.01 23.85 22.88
C GLU A 66 -40.10 25.05 22.61
N ASP A 67 -40.76 26.20 22.57
CA ASP A 67 -40.31 27.55 22.33
C ASP A 67 -39.04 27.88 23.13
N PHE A 68 -37.97 28.35 22.48
CA PHE A 68 -37.10 29.41 23.01
C PHE A 68 -36.08 29.87 21.95
N GLY A 69 -35.97 31.19 21.82
CA GLY A 69 -35.02 31.87 20.94
C GLY A 69 -33.55 31.74 21.37
N GLU A 70 -32.70 32.30 20.51
CA GLU A 70 -31.24 32.47 20.59
C GLU A 70 -30.33 31.29 20.18
N GLY A 71 -29.77 31.44 18.97
CA GLY A 71 -28.36 31.17 18.66
C GLY A 71 -27.82 29.76 18.92
N VAL A 72 -28.12 28.81 18.02
CA VAL A 72 -27.43 27.51 18.03
C VAL A 72 -26.06 27.63 17.37
N ILE A 73 -25.02 27.85 18.18
CA ILE A 73 -23.64 27.54 17.81
C ILE A 73 -23.55 26.01 17.76
N ALA A 74 -23.60 25.42 16.57
CA ALA A 74 -23.38 23.99 16.40
C ALA A 74 -22.00 23.64 16.98
N SER A 75 -22.02 22.83 18.04
CA SER A 75 -20.85 22.43 18.81
C SER A 75 -19.78 21.83 17.89
N SER A 76 -18.61 22.48 17.85
CA SER A 76 -17.39 22.09 17.11
C SER A 76 -17.02 20.61 17.28
N LYS A 77 -17.45 19.96 18.38
CA LYS A 77 -17.18 18.56 18.69
C LYS A 77 -17.83 17.60 17.69
N GLU A 78 -19.02 17.89 17.19
CA GLU A 78 -19.77 16.98 16.30
C GLU A 78 -19.20 16.99 14.86
N VAL A 79 -18.59 18.11 14.44
CA VAL A 79 -17.89 18.24 13.16
C VAL A 79 -16.52 17.55 13.22
N THR A 80 -15.75 17.73 14.29
CA THR A 80 -14.46 17.04 14.49
C THR A 80 -14.65 15.52 14.52
N ILE A 81 -15.66 15.01 15.22
CA ILE A 81 -15.97 13.58 15.28
C ILE A 81 -16.34 13.02 13.90
N ARG A 82 -17.08 13.77 13.07
CA ARG A 82 -17.42 13.36 11.70
C ARG A 82 -16.20 13.31 10.78
N ILE A 83 -15.27 14.25 10.94
CA ILE A 83 -14.02 14.27 10.17
C ILE A 83 -13.12 13.11 10.60
N GLU A 84 -12.93 12.88 11.90
CA GLU A 84 -12.14 11.75 12.41
C GLU A 84 -12.74 10.40 12.02
N PHE A 85 -14.06 10.27 11.99
CA PHE A 85 -14.73 9.03 11.57
C PHE A 85 -14.64 8.79 10.06
N ILE A 86 -14.74 9.84 9.24
CA ILE A 86 -14.53 9.73 7.78
C ILE A 86 -13.05 9.44 7.47
N ILE A 87 -12.12 10.10 8.17
CA ILE A 87 -10.68 9.80 8.09
C ILE A 87 -10.42 8.38 8.57
N GLY A 88 -11.01 7.93 9.67
CA GLY A 88 -10.90 6.58 10.19
C GLY A 88 -11.42 5.53 9.22
N ILE A 89 -12.59 5.76 8.60
CA ILE A 89 -13.12 4.91 7.53
C ILE A 89 -12.18 4.93 6.32
N LEU A 90 -11.69 6.10 5.90
CA LEU A 90 -10.75 6.22 4.78
C LEU A 90 -9.41 5.51 5.07
N ILE A 91 -8.89 5.58 6.29
CA ILE A 91 -7.69 4.87 6.76
C ILE A 91 -7.93 3.35 6.74
N VAL A 92 -9.09 2.89 7.21
CA VAL A 92 -9.48 1.46 7.13
C VAL A 92 -9.56 0.99 5.67
N PHE A 93 -10.00 1.84 4.74
CA PHE A 93 -9.97 1.55 3.30
C PHE A 93 -8.56 1.64 2.68
N ILE A 94 -7.62 2.34 3.33
CA ILE A 94 -6.22 2.50 2.91
C ILE A 94 -5.29 1.46 3.54
N GLU A 95 -5.77 0.57 4.42
CA GLU A 95 -4.95 -0.50 4.99
C GLU A 95 -4.44 -1.42 3.87
N LYS A 96 -3.19 -1.18 3.41
CA LYS A 96 -2.62 -1.89 2.28
C LYS A 96 -2.34 -3.31 2.75
N LYS A 97 -2.69 -4.29 1.90
CA LYS A 97 -2.50 -5.73 2.15
C LYS A 97 -1.06 -6.17 2.48
N CYS A 98 -0.07 -5.28 2.47
CA CYS A 98 1.34 -5.59 2.71
C CYS A 98 2.04 -4.68 3.73
N ASP A 99 1.32 -3.71 4.32
CA ASP A 99 1.87 -2.89 5.40
C ASP A 99 2.01 -3.73 6.67
N HIS A 100 3.02 -3.44 7.47
CA HIS A 100 3.27 -4.22 8.68
C HIS A 100 3.94 -3.40 9.78
N ILE A 101 3.53 -3.65 11.02
CA ILE A 101 4.09 -3.01 12.21
C ILE A 101 4.80 -4.07 13.04
N PHE A 102 6.06 -3.81 13.37
CA PHE A 102 6.85 -4.58 14.32
C PHE A 102 6.94 -3.78 15.62
N ASP A 103 6.40 -4.32 16.70
CA ASP A 103 6.41 -3.68 18.00
C ASP A 103 7.37 -4.40 18.98
N SER A 104 7.60 -3.77 20.13
CA SER A 104 8.47 -4.31 21.16
C SER A 104 7.95 -5.57 21.86
N SER A 105 6.82 -6.16 21.41
CA SER A 105 6.36 -7.46 21.92
C SER A 105 7.38 -8.56 21.62
N THR A 106 8.11 -8.43 20.53
CA THR A 106 9.14 -9.36 20.06
C THR A 106 10.46 -8.61 19.94
N THR A 107 11.43 -8.92 20.81
CA THR A 107 12.68 -8.15 20.95
C THR A 107 13.59 -8.18 19.73
N GLU A 108 13.54 -9.27 18.96
CA GLU A 108 14.31 -9.46 17.73
C GLU A 108 13.56 -10.42 16.78
N GLY A 109 13.78 -10.27 15.48
CA GLY A 109 13.14 -11.12 14.48
C GLY A 109 13.67 -10.89 13.07
N GLU A 110 13.10 -11.62 12.12
CA GLU A 110 13.38 -11.42 10.68
C GLU A 110 12.28 -10.59 10.02
N PHE A 111 12.66 -9.84 8.98
CA PHE A 111 11.75 -9.19 8.06
C PHE A 111 12.10 -9.56 6.62
N GLN A 112 11.09 -9.74 5.77
CA GLN A 112 11.26 -10.06 4.34
C GLN A 112 10.30 -9.21 3.52
N LEU A 113 10.75 -8.53 2.47
CA LEU A 113 9.90 -7.63 1.66
C LEU A 113 9.85 -8.04 0.18
N PRO A 114 8.72 -7.82 -0.51
CA PRO A 114 7.41 -7.52 0.07
C PRO A 114 6.83 -8.77 0.75
N MET A 115 6.27 -8.63 1.96
CA MET A 115 5.45 -9.68 2.58
C MET A 115 4.15 -9.82 1.79
N LEU A 116 4.20 -10.61 0.72
CA LEU A 116 3.01 -10.95 -0.05
C LEU A 116 2.21 -12.00 0.73
N PRO A 117 0.86 -11.93 0.71
CA PRO A 117 0.06 -12.99 1.30
C PRO A 117 0.43 -14.34 0.65
N PRO A 118 0.37 -15.45 1.41
CA PRO A 118 0.68 -16.78 0.90
C PRO A 118 -0.18 -17.07 -0.34
N PRO A 119 0.35 -17.84 -1.32
CA PRO A 119 -0.38 -18.16 -2.53
C PRO A 119 -1.70 -18.86 -2.18
N ALA A 120 -2.82 -18.30 -2.64
CA ALA A 120 -4.12 -18.90 -2.44
C ALA A 120 -4.23 -20.28 -3.11
N THR A 121 -5.03 -21.16 -2.51
CA THR A 121 -5.32 -22.53 -2.94
C THR A 121 -5.76 -22.58 -4.41
N ILE A 122 -5.55 -23.73 -5.05
CA ILE A 122 -5.70 -24.05 -6.49
C ILE A 122 -6.99 -23.48 -7.16
N SER A 123 -8.04 -23.17 -6.39
CA SER A 123 -9.26 -22.51 -6.86
C SER A 123 -9.10 -21.05 -7.33
N GLU A 124 -8.03 -20.33 -6.98
CA GLU A 124 -7.79 -18.93 -7.42
C GLU A 124 -6.73 -18.80 -8.52
N GLN A 125 -6.07 -19.89 -8.92
CA GLN A 125 -5.00 -19.88 -9.92
C GLN A 125 -5.50 -19.55 -11.35
N ILE A 126 -6.80 -19.64 -11.62
CA ILE A 126 -7.38 -19.41 -12.95
C ILE A 126 -7.59 -17.91 -13.27
N SER A 127 -7.47 -17.04 -12.26
CA SER A 127 -7.50 -15.59 -12.46
C SER A 127 -6.57 -14.94 -11.44
N ARG A 128 -5.25 -15.14 -11.58
CA ARG A 128 -4.29 -14.22 -10.95
C ARG A 128 -4.21 -13.00 -11.87
N PRO A 129 -4.93 -11.88 -11.61
CA PRO A 129 -4.57 -10.64 -12.27
C PRO A 129 -3.10 -10.38 -11.95
N GLU A 130 -2.33 -9.91 -12.93
CA GLU A 130 -1.00 -9.36 -12.69
C GLU A 130 -1.05 -8.56 -11.39
N GLY A 131 -0.24 -8.95 -10.39
CA GLY A 131 -0.19 -8.20 -9.13
C GLY A 131 -0.04 -6.71 -9.41
N PRO A 132 -0.54 -5.82 -8.53
CA PRO A 132 -0.71 -4.41 -8.85
C PRO A 132 0.56 -3.82 -9.47
N LYS A 133 0.39 -3.12 -10.61
CA LYS A 133 1.50 -2.56 -11.41
C LYS A 133 2.29 -1.47 -10.68
N ASN A 134 1.90 -1.11 -9.47
CA ASN A 134 2.61 -0.24 -8.55
C ASN A 134 2.30 -0.72 -7.12
N LEU A 135 3.25 -1.40 -6.49
CA LEU A 135 3.17 -1.82 -5.09
C LEU A 135 3.92 -0.81 -4.23
N GLN A 136 3.29 -0.40 -3.14
CA GLN A 136 3.90 0.40 -2.08
C GLN A 136 3.50 -0.24 -0.76
N CYS A 137 4.50 -0.58 0.07
CA CYS A 137 4.30 -1.21 1.37
C CYS A 137 5.14 -0.46 2.41
N ILE A 138 4.55 -0.22 3.57
CA ILE A 138 5.16 0.50 4.68
C ILE A 138 5.42 -0.49 5.83
N TYR A 139 6.67 -0.54 6.28
CA TYR A 139 7.12 -1.38 7.38
C TYR A 139 7.60 -0.49 8.52
N THR A 140 6.84 -0.47 9.61
CA THR A 140 7.09 0.41 10.77
C THR A 140 7.62 -0.42 11.92
N PHE A 141 8.79 -0.06 12.43
CA PHE A 141 9.41 -0.68 13.60
C PHE A 141 9.31 0.29 14.77
N VAL A 142 8.61 -0.11 15.84
CA VAL A 142 8.32 0.74 17.01
C VAL A 142 8.94 0.12 18.25
N ALA A 143 10.02 0.73 18.73
CA ALA A 143 10.70 0.32 19.95
C ALA A 143 9.95 0.82 21.20
N ALA A 144 10.15 0.14 22.33
CA ALA A 144 9.63 0.60 23.61
C ALA A 144 10.32 1.90 24.06
N PRO A 145 9.78 2.60 25.09
CA PRO A 145 10.50 3.72 25.71
C PRO A 145 11.92 3.32 26.14
N LYS A 146 12.90 4.20 25.86
CA LYS A 146 14.34 3.97 26.09
C LYS A 146 14.93 2.79 25.29
N GLN A 147 14.33 2.45 24.17
CA GLN A 147 14.90 1.54 23.20
C GLN A 147 15.00 2.21 21.83
N ARG A 148 15.86 1.64 20.98
CA ARG A 148 16.08 2.04 19.60
C ARG A 148 15.96 0.82 18.70
N VAL A 149 15.63 1.06 17.45
CA VAL A 149 15.52 0.03 16.43
C VAL A 149 16.87 -0.14 15.75
N LYS A 150 17.35 -1.38 15.66
CA LYS A 150 18.51 -1.77 14.87
C LYS A 150 18.06 -2.69 13.74
N LEU A 151 18.42 -2.35 12.50
CA LEU A 151 18.16 -3.15 11.31
C LEU A 151 19.48 -3.65 10.70
N ASN A 152 19.52 -4.93 10.37
CA ASN A 152 20.58 -5.58 9.61
C ASN A 152 20.00 -6.19 8.33
N PHE A 153 20.73 -6.12 7.21
CA PHE A 153 20.26 -6.59 5.90
C PHE A 153 21.14 -7.75 5.43
N ASP A 154 20.56 -8.94 5.26
CA ASP A 154 21.30 -10.13 4.84
C ASP A 154 21.20 -10.38 3.34
N GLN A 155 20.03 -10.07 2.75
CA GLN A 155 19.80 -10.18 1.32
C GLN A 155 19.19 -8.90 0.81
N PHE A 156 19.84 -8.31 -0.17
CA PHE A 156 19.39 -7.07 -0.79
C PHE A 156 19.57 -7.19 -2.30
N HIS A 157 18.48 -7.48 -3.00
CA HIS A 157 18.45 -7.57 -4.44
C HIS A 157 17.11 -7.02 -4.95
N LEU A 158 17.11 -5.74 -5.29
CA LEU A 158 15.97 -5.00 -5.85
C LEU A 158 16.26 -4.61 -7.30
N ALA A 159 15.22 -4.58 -8.15
CA ALA A 159 15.41 -4.17 -9.54
C ALA A 159 15.84 -2.70 -9.66
N GLY A 160 16.96 -2.47 -10.34
CA GLY A 160 17.51 -1.14 -10.58
C GLY A 160 19.03 -1.12 -10.44
N THR A 161 19.59 0.07 -10.60
CA THR A 161 21.03 0.34 -10.38
C THR A 161 21.19 1.63 -9.59
N THR A 162 22.37 1.87 -9.01
CA THR A 162 22.64 3.08 -8.23
C THR A 162 22.38 4.37 -9.03
N GLY A 163 22.56 4.35 -10.35
CA GLY A 163 22.28 5.49 -11.23
C GLY A 163 20.83 5.57 -11.75
N ASN A 164 20.04 4.50 -11.59
CA ASN A 164 18.65 4.45 -11.99
C ASN A 164 17.85 3.54 -11.05
N CYS A 165 17.27 4.16 -10.03
CA CYS A 165 16.69 3.53 -8.85
C CYS A 165 15.18 3.77 -8.74
N GLU A 166 14.47 3.64 -9.87
CA GLU A 166 13.05 4.02 -10.00
C GLU A 166 12.11 2.82 -10.13
N THR A 167 12.66 1.64 -10.45
CA THR A 167 11.85 0.43 -10.69
C THR A 167 11.44 -0.23 -9.39
N GLU A 168 12.42 -0.59 -8.56
CA GLU A 168 12.22 -1.04 -7.19
C GLU A 168 13.22 -0.39 -6.27
N TYR A 169 12.76 0.05 -5.11
CA TYR A 169 13.62 0.66 -4.12
C TYR A 169 12.99 0.57 -2.73
N VAL A 170 13.84 0.75 -1.72
CA VAL A 170 13.43 0.98 -0.34
C VAL A 170 13.93 2.34 0.11
N ASP A 171 13.03 3.13 0.65
CA ASP A 171 13.33 4.38 1.34
C ASP A 171 13.39 4.10 2.84
N ILE A 172 14.43 4.60 3.51
CA ILE A 172 14.67 4.35 4.94
C ILE A 172 14.56 5.67 5.71
N TYR A 173 13.65 5.72 6.67
CA TYR A 173 13.45 6.84 7.58
C TYR A 173 13.87 6.42 8.98
N SER A 174 14.97 6.97 9.48
CA SER A 174 15.55 6.60 10.78
C SER A 174 15.50 7.70 11.83
N GLU A 175 15.00 8.89 11.48
CA GLU A 175 15.03 10.09 12.33
C GLU A 175 13.62 10.55 12.72
N LEU A 176 12.68 9.60 12.83
CA LEU A 176 11.30 9.85 13.26
C LEU A 176 11.24 9.94 14.79
N GLU A 177 10.58 10.97 15.33
CA GLU A 177 10.39 11.14 16.77
C GLU A 177 9.32 10.19 17.31
N GLY A 178 8.26 9.99 16.53
CA GLY A 178 7.10 9.16 16.86
C GLY A 178 6.57 8.33 15.68
N PRO A 179 5.65 7.39 15.95
CA PRO A 179 5.02 6.57 14.91
C PRO A 179 4.01 7.34 14.06
N ASP A 180 3.47 8.46 14.59
CA ASP A 180 2.46 9.30 13.93
C ASP A 180 3.08 10.47 13.14
N ASP A 181 4.41 10.54 13.07
CA ASP A 181 5.12 11.60 12.38
C ASP A 181 4.91 11.50 10.86
N ASP A 182 4.73 12.67 10.22
CA ASP A 182 4.58 12.74 8.78
C ASP A 182 5.90 12.42 8.07
N LEU A 183 5.93 11.32 7.30
CA LEU A 183 7.08 10.90 6.50
C LEU A 183 7.55 11.97 5.50
N LEU A 184 6.67 12.90 5.11
CA LEU A 184 7.03 14.01 4.22
C LEU A 184 7.91 15.08 4.90
N SER A 185 7.80 15.20 6.23
CA SER A 185 8.60 16.14 7.02
C SER A 185 9.81 15.48 7.69
N ALA A 186 9.83 14.15 7.72
CA ALA A 186 10.92 13.36 8.28
C ALA A 186 12.22 13.48 7.47
N SER A 187 13.35 13.50 8.19
CA SER A 187 14.67 13.47 7.57
C SER A 187 14.89 12.15 6.83
N PHE A 188 15.24 12.28 5.54
CA PHE A 188 15.34 11.17 4.61
C PHE A 188 16.69 10.46 4.74
N GLY A 189 16.69 9.21 5.24
CA GLY A 189 17.90 8.40 5.42
C GLY A 189 18.46 7.77 4.15
N GLY A 190 17.78 7.93 3.01
CA GLY A 190 18.25 7.52 1.69
C GLY A 190 17.36 6.50 0.97
N ARG A 191 17.54 6.43 -0.36
CA ARG A 191 16.92 5.45 -1.27
C ARG A 191 17.92 4.37 -1.64
N TYR A 192 17.51 3.11 -1.60
CA TYR A 192 18.37 1.97 -1.89
C TYR A 192 17.72 1.01 -2.90
N CYS A 193 18.50 0.53 -3.87
CA CYS A 193 18.12 -0.51 -4.83
C CYS A 193 19.35 -1.21 -5.43
N GLY A 194 19.14 -2.19 -6.30
CA GLY A 194 20.20 -3.00 -6.87
C GLY A 194 20.63 -4.10 -5.91
N SER A 195 21.91 -4.49 -5.95
CA SER A 195 22.46 -5.62 -5.17
C SER A 195 23.34 -5.20 -3.99
N VAL A 196 23.53 -3.89 -3.79
CA VAL A 196 24.38 -3.37 -2.71
C VAL A 196 23.47 -3.03 -1.53
N SER A 197 23.60 -3.81 -0.45
CA SER A 197 22.81 -3.59 0.76
C SER A 197 23.22 -2.31 1.48
N PRO A 198 22.29 -1.63 2.17
CA PRO A 198 22.64 -0.60 3.13
C PRO A 198 23.49 -1.19 4.27
N TYR A 199 24.34 -0.35 4.89
CA TYR A 199 24.92 -0.67 6.18
C TYR A 199 23.84 -0.79 7.26
N VAL A 200 24.20 -1.44 8.38
CA VAL A 200 23.36 -1.53 9.59
C VAL A 200 22.78 -0.16 9.94
N ARG A 201 21.46 -0.09 10.12
CA ARG A 201 20.74 1.14 10.45
C ARG A 201 20.28 1.10 11.89
N ILE A 202 20.51 2.20 12.61
CA ILE A 202 20.04 2.39 13.98
C ILE A 202 19.18 3.65 13.97
N SER A 203 17.96 3.57 14.51
CA SER A 203 17.05 4.71 14.62
C SER A 203 17.66 5.79 15.49
N LEU A 204 17.43 7.07 15.22
CA LEU A 204 17.82 8.16 16.12
C LEU A 204 16.98 8.12 17.40
N ASN A 205 15.67 7.92 17.24
CA ASN A 205 14.71 7.81 18.34
C ASN A 205 14.16 6.37 18.39
N ARG A 206 12.86 6.19 18.59
CA ARG A 206 12.24 4.87 18.81
C ARG A 206 11.68 4.22 17.55
N VAL A 207 11.69 4.92 16.42
CA VAL A 207 11.00 4.49 15.21
C VAL A 207 11.95 4.45 14.01
N ILE A 208 11.87 3.36 13.25
CA ILE A 208 12.33 3.32 11.86
C ILE A 208 11.15 2.94 10.97
N VAL A 209 11.02 3.61 9.83
CA VAL A 209 10.09 3.24 8.76
C VAL A 209 10.86 2.88 7.50
N LEU A 210 10.51 1.73 6.91
CA LEU A 210 10.94 1.34 5.57
C LEU A 210 9.75 1.46 4.61
N VAL A 211 9.92 2.21 3.52
CA VAL A 211 8.91 2.30 2.46
C VAL A 211 9.43 1.58 1.23
N PHE A 212 8.85 0.42 0.94
CA PHE A 212 9.18 -0.34 -0.25
C PHE A 212 8.27 0.04 -1.40
N HIS A 213 8.88 0.34 -2.55
CA HIS A 213 8.18 0.61 -3.79
C HIS A 213 8.60 -0.37 -4.87
N SER A 214 7.63 -0.87 -5.64
CA SER A 214 7.88 -1.71 -6.80
C SER A 214 6.91 -1.40 -7.94
N ARG A 215 7.47 -1.03 -9.09
CA ARG A 215 6.77 -0.89 -10.37
C ARG A 215 6.99 -2.10 -11.28
N ALA A 216 7.75 -3.09 -10.81
CA ALA A 216 8.10 -4.27 -11.58
C ALA A 216 6.88 -5.19 -11.78
N ALA A 217 6.77 -5.77 -12.97
CA ALA A 217 5.74 -6.76 -13.24
C ALA A 217 5.95 -8.01 -12.38
N SER A 218 4.85 -8.67 -11.97
CA SER A 218 4.94 -9.76 -10.98
C SER A 218 5.82 -10.94 -11.41
N ASN A 219 5.99 -11.15 -12.70
CA ASN A 219 6.85 -12.17 -13.29
C ASN A 219 8.35 -11.82 -13.22
N GLN A 220 8.70 -10.53 -13.15
CA GLN A 220 10.09 -10.05 -13.02
C GLN A 220 10.58 -10.05 -11.57
N ARG A 221 9.69 -10.19 -10.58
CA ARG A 221 10.04 -10.33 -9.16
C ARG A 221 10.63 -11.69 -8.80
N ASN A 222 10.57 -12.67 -9.70
CA ASN A 222 11.13 -14.00 -9.48
C ASN A 222 12.67 -13.92 -9.41
N GLY A 223 13.22 -13.76 -8.21
CA GLY A 223 14.66 -13.69 -7.94
C GLY A 223 15.09 -12.48 -7.12
N LEU A 224 14.25 -11.43 -7.06
CA LEU A 224 14.46 -10.25 -6.23
C LEU A 224 14.12 -10.61 -4.79
N LYS A 225 15.02 -10.29 -3.86
CA LYS A 225 14.91 -10.67 -2.45
C LYS A 225 15.41 -9.53 -1.59
N PHE A 226 14.57 -9.12 -0.65
CA PHE A 226 14.95 -8.21 0.41
C PHE A 226 14.62 -8.89 1.74
N ARG A 227 15.63 -9.18 2.54
CA ARG A 227 15.49 -9.81 3.86
C ARG A 227 16.54 -9.25 4.82
N GLY A 228 16.14 -9.13 6.07
CA GLY A 228 17.03 -8.75 7.15
C GLY A 228 16.51 -9.17 8.51
N HIS A 229 17.21 -8.72 9.54
CA HIS A 229 16.87 -8.92 10.94
C HIS A 229 16.69 -7.57 11.63
N TYR A 230 15.74 -7.49 12.55
CA TYR A 230 15.57 -6.34 13.42
C TYR A 230 15.83 -6.74 14.88
N ALA A 231 16.25 -5.76 15.68
CA ALA A 231 16.35 -5.88 17.12
C ALA A 231 16.00 -4.55 17.80
N PHE A 232 15.32 -4.62 18.94
CA PHE A 232 15.08 -3.48 19.82
C PHE A 232 16.15 -3.42 20.90
N ILE A 233 17.09 -2.48 20.75
CA ILE A 233 18.24 -2.32 21.63
C ILE A 233 17.98 -1.24 22.67
N SER A 234 18.49 -1.38 23.89
CA SER A 234 18.38 -0.33 24.90
C SER A 234 19.20 0.91 24.52
N ASP A 235 18.60 2.09 24.68
CA ASP A 235 19.28 3.38 24.63
C ASP A 235 19.90 3.62 26.01
N GLY A 236 21.23 3.63 26.06
CA GLY A 236 22.01 3.62 27.30
C GLY A 236 21.88 4.89 28.14
#